data_AF-A9UXR6-F1
#
_entry.id   AF-A9UXR6-F1
#
_cell.length_a   1.000
_cell.length_b   1.000
_cell.length_c   1.000
_cell.angle_alpha   90.00
_cell.angle_beta   90.00
_cell.angle_gamma   90.00
#
_symmetry.space_group_name_H-M   'P 1'
#
loop_
_entity.id
_entity.type
_entity.pdbx_description
1 polymer ?
#
loop_
_entity_poly.entity_id
_entity_poly.type
_entity_poly.pdbx_seq_one_letter_code
_entity_poly.pdbx_strand_id
1 'polypeptide(L)'
;MMMMRMAAAASRATAAGQTAVRSAAMVGSFARMSTMPQMTLAMAESFAEEHQRFLSNPNMVYSQQLNAIKTQMASQPTNEKWQAAVQVYLGCQVNCMINYGFRPDEQGLQNFTEQFQRLRQSQGAGSSLSAAVRETWHTLLQEAFDVDTAQLPSFTVEQARDITRAIGQKLQSDACHQAIDRAVADLSSSATDQDRQRALLGVITPIQMEVASSFGLEGEQGYVKMQALLMVHSDDSTVQYNTMAATMPLFTRAGINVGGAPTA
;
A
#
# COMPACT_ATOMS: atom_id res chain seq x y z
N MET A 1 0.17 1.63 -5.48
CA MET A 1 -1.27 1.33 -5.27
C MET A 1 -1.71 -0.04 -5.81
N MET A 2 -1.01 -0.59 -6.80
CA MET A 2 -1.21 -1.93 -7.39
C MET A 2 -0.97 -3.07 -6.38
N MET A 3 0.12 -3.00 -5.61
CA MET A 3 0.34 -3.86 -4.43
C MET A 3 -0.44 -3.43 -3.20
N MET A 4 -1.08 -2.24 -3.18
CA MET A 4 -1.66 -1.68 -1.96
C MET A 4 -3.19 -1.74 -1.91
N ARG A 5 -3.91 -1.74 -3.04
CA ARG A 5 -5.29 -2.28 -3.07
C ARG A 5 -5.30 -3.79 -2.81
N MET A 6 -4.16 -4.45 -3.02
CA MET A 6 -4.01 -5.88 -2.81
C MET A 6 -3.37 -6.23 -1.48
N ALA A 7 -2.51 -5.38 -0.93
CA ALA A 7 -2.17 -5.43 0.48
C ALA A 7 -3.37 -4.97 1.33
N ALA A 8 -4.21 -4.03 0.89
CA ALA A 8 -5.44 -3.68 1.60
C ALA A 8 -6.54 -4.76 1.48
N ALA A 9 -6.57 -5.54 0.40
CA ALA A 9 -7.48 -6.68 0.25
C ALA A 9 -6.93 -8.00 0.84
N ALA A 10 -5.61 -8.21 0.85
CA ALA A 10 -4.95 -9.41 1.37
C ALA A 10 -4.36 -9.24 2.79
N SER A 11 -4.34 -8.01 3.31
CA SER A 11 -4.18 -7.69 4.74
C SER A 11 -5.32 -6.70 5.08
N ARG A 12 -6.48 -7.15 5.57
CA ARG A 12 -6.58 -7.68 6.93
C ARG A 12 -5.48 -7.13 7.80
N ALA A 13 -5.76 -5.98 8.39
CA ALA A 13 -4.93 -5.27 9.35
C ALA A 13 -4.82 -6.04 10.69
N THR A 14 -4.51 -7.33 10.65
CA THR A 14 -4.56 -8.24 11.80
C THR A 14 -3.21 -8.42 12.51
N ALA A 15 -2.13 -7.72 12.14
CA ALA A 15 -0.90 -7.74 12.95
C ALA A 15 -0.22 -6.36 13.06
N ALA A 16 0.04 -5.67 11.94
CA ALA A 16 0.58 -4.31 11.96
C ALA A 16 -0.48 -3.28 12.39
N GLY A 17 -1.70 -3.44 11.87
CA GLY A 17 -2.89 -2.77 12.39
C GLY A 17 -3.05 -3.08 13.87
N GLN A 18 -3.12 -4.35 14.27
CA GLN A 18 -3.26 -4.73 15.68
C GLN A 18 -2.17 -4.18 16.61
N THR A 19 -0.92 -4.05 16.17
CA THR A 19 0.15 -3.42 16.97
C THR A 19 -0.07 -1.91 17.12
N ALA A 20 -0.47 -1.21 16.04
CA ALA A 20 -0.84 0.20 16.11
C ALA A 20 -2.15 0.44 16.91
N VAL A 21 -3.14 -0.42 16.72
CA VAL A 21 -4.42 -0.48 17.46
C VAL A 21 -4.15 -0.71 18.95
N ARG A 22 -3.24 -1.63 19.32
CA ARG A 22 -2.91 -1.93 20.73
C ARG A 22 -2.26 -0.75 21.44
N SER A 23 -1.42 0.02 20.75
CA SER A 23 -0.84 1.25 21.31
C SER A 23 -1.88 2.36 21.47
N ALA A 24 -2.86 2.46 20.57
CA ALA A 24 -3.93 3.46 20.65
C ALA A 24 -5.06 3.10 21.64
N ALA A 25 -5.34 1.80 21.85
CA ALA A 25 -6.45 1.31 22.66
C ALA A 25 -6.30 1.57 24.17
N MET A 26 -5.10 1.91 24.67
CA MET A 26 -4.90 2.24 26.08
C MET A 26 -5.45 3.63 26.48
N VAL A 27 -5.89 4.46 25.53
CA VAL A 27 -6.22 5.88 25.80
C VAL A 27 -7.72 6.19 25.78
N GLY A 28 -8.63 5.25 25.49
CA GLY A 28 -10.05 5.61 25.36
C GLY A 28 -11.06 4.48 25.56
N SER A 29 -11.39 4.16 26.80
CA SER A 29 -12.61 3.40 27.14
C SER A 29 -13.73 4.33 27.60
N PHE A 30 -14.46 4.89 26.64
CA PHE A 30 -15.85 5.33 26.82
C PHE A 30 -16.61 5.09 25.51
N ALA A 31 -17.31 3.96 25.43
CA ALA A 31 -18.17 3.64 24.30
C ALA A 31 -19.48 4.45 24.39
N ARG A 32 -19.55 5.55 23.62
CA ARG A 32 -20.82 6.05 23.12
C ARG A 32 -21.23 5.19 21.93
N MET A 33 -22.52 4.88 21.81
CA MET A 33 -23.15 4.46 20.56
C MET A 33 -23.07 5.62 19.57
N SER A 34 -21.87 5.87 19.05
CA SER A 34 -21.63 6.95 18.10
C SER A 34 -21.98 6.43 16.72
N THR A 35 -22.98 7.07 16.09
CA THR A 35 -23.18 7.04 14.65
C THR A 35 -21.82 7.18 13.96
N MET A 36 -21.49 6.27 13.04
CA MET A 36 -20.22 6.34 12.32
C MET A 36 -20.06 7.72 11.69
N PRO A 37 -18.91 8.38 11.87
CA PRO A 37 -18.72 9.75 11.38
C PRO A 37 -18.94 9.81 9.88
N GLN A 38 -19.55 10.89 9.40
CA GLN A 38 -19.65 11.22 7.99
C GLN A 38 -18.52 12.20 7.65
N MET A 39 -17.60 11.78 6.80
CA MET A 39 -16.47 12.57 6.34
C MET A 39 -16.98 13.66 5.39
N THR A 40 -16.67 14.91 5.73
CA THR A 40 -16.86 16.05 4.84
C THR A 40 -15.58 16.30 4.03
N LEU A 41 -15.67 17.12 2.98
CA LEU A 41 -14.48 17.53 2.22
C LEU A 41 -13.44 18.22 3.11
N ALA A 42 -13.86 19.17 3.94
CA ALA A 42 -12.96 19.89 4.85
C ALA A 42 -12.25 18.94 5.83
N MET A 43 -12.94 17.90 6.32
CA MET A 43 -12.31 16.86 7.14
C MET A 43 -11.28 16.05 6.35
N ALA A 44 -11.59 15.68 5.10
CA ALA A 44 -10.67 14.95 4.24
C ALA A 44 -9.40 15.77 3.90
N GLU A 45 -9.56 17.06 3.64
CA GLU A 45 -8.45 17.98 3.37
C GLU A 45 -7.59 18.16 4.63
N SER A 46 -8.20 18.45 5.78
CA SER A 46 -7.50 18.56 7.06
C SER A 46 -6.80 17.25 7.44
N PHE A 47 -7.40 16.09 7.17
CA PHE A 47 -6.77 14.79 7.36
C PHE A 47 -5.52 14.66 6.48
N ALA A 48 -5.62 14.99 5.20
CA ALA A 48 -4.51 14.84 4.26
C ALA A 48 -3.33 15.76 4.64
N GLU A 49 -3.60 16.98 5.07
CA GLU A 49 -2.60 17.91 5.61
C GLU A 49 -1.92 17.36 6.87
N GLU A 50 -2.70 16.83 7.82
CA GLU A 50 -2.16 16.27 9.06
C GLU A 50 -1.32 15.02 8.79
N HIS A 51 -1.80 14.11 7.93
CA HIS A 51 -1.11 12.89 7.54
C HIS A 51 0.22 13.22 6.86
N GLN A 52 0.21 14.17 5.93
CA GLN A 52 1.39 14.67 5.26
C GLN A 52 2.39 15.31 6.24
N ARG A 53 1.91 16.13 7.18
CA ARG A 53 2.75 16.77 8.20
C ARG A 53 3.44 15.74 9.10
N PHE A 54 2.77 14.65 9.46
CA PHE A 54 3.37 13.58 10.27
C PHE A 54 4.44 12.78 9.53
N LEU A 55 4.30 12.60 8.22
CA LEU A 55 5.30 11.90 7.40
C LEU A 55 6.49 12.80 7.03
N SER A 56 6.29 14.10 6.86
CA SER A 56 7.33 15.04 6.37
C SER A 56 8.10 15.78 7.47
N ASN A 57 7.53 15.94 8.68
CA ASN A 57 8.22 16.68 9.74
C ASN A 57 9.27 15.80 10.45
N PRO A 58 10.58 16.14 10.41
CA PRO A 58 11.66 15.31 10.96
C PRO A 58 11.58 15.11 12.49
N ASN A 59 10.79 15.94 13.19
CA ASN A 59 10.56 15.80 14.63
C ASN A 59 9.43 14.80 14.95
N MET A 60 8.69 14.31 13.95
CA MET A 60 7.62 13.34 14.14
C MET A 60 8.13 11.91 14.02
N VAL A 61 7.56 11.01 14.84
CA VAL A 61 7.96 9.60 14.91
C VAL A 61 7.87 8.88 13.57
N TYR A 62 6.86 9.17 12.75
CA TYR A 62 6.68 8.51 11.46
C TYR A 62 7.74 8.92 10.45
N SER A 63 8.10 10.20 10.37
CA SER A 63 9.22 10.67 9.54
C SER A 63 10.54 10.01 9.95
N GLN A 64 10.82 9.91 11.26
CA GLN A 64 12.01 9.22 11.78
C GLN A 64 12.03 7.73 11.42
N GLN A 65 10.88 7.05 11.45
CA GLN A 65 10.75 5.65 11.03
C GLN A 65 11.01 5.48 9.52
N LEU A 66 10.52 6.39 8.67
CA LEU A 66 10.82 6.35 7.23
C LEU A 66 12.32 6.55 6.98
N ASN A 67 12.94 7.51 7.66
CA ASN A 67 14.38 7.73 7.57
C ASN A 67 15.20 6.52 8.05
N ALA A 68 14.74 5.82 9.09
CA ALA A 68 15.35 4.58 9.57
C ALA A 68 15.26 3.47 8.52
N ILE A 69 14.15 3.35 7.77
CA ILE A 69 14.06 2.40 6.64
C ILE A 69 15.11 2.73 5.58
N LYS A 70 15.25 4.00 5.22
CA LYS A 70 16.26 4.44 4.23
C LYS A 70 17.69 4.15 4.68
N THR A 71 18.02 4.41 5.94
CA THR A 71 19.42 4.36 6.43
C THR A 71 19.82 3.01 7.03
N GLN A 72 18.92 2.34 7.75
CA GLN A 72 19.21 1.12 8.50
C GLN A 72 18.81 -0.15 7.74
N MET A 73 17.86 -0.06 6.79
CA MET A 73 17.45 -1.19 5.95
C MET A 73 18.05 -1.13 4.54
N ALA A 74 19.14 -0.39 4.35
CA ALA A 74 19.78 -0.21 3.03
C ALA A 74 20.21 -1.54 2.38
N SER A 75 20.57 -2.55 3.18
CA SER A 75 20.96 -3.89 2.71
C SER A 75 19.81 -4.90 2.69
N GLN A 76 18.61 -4.52 3.11
CA GLN A 76 17.47 -5.43 3.14
C GLN A 76 16.82 -5.56 1.76
N PRO A 77 16.18 -6.69 1.45
CA PRO A 77 15.43 -6.85 0.21
C PRO A 77 14.37 -5.76 0.01
N THR A 78 14.21 -5.30 -1.23
CA THR A 78 13.26 -4.24 -1.62
C THR A 78 11.84 -4.47 -1.10
N ASN A 79 11.36 -5.71 -1.11
CA ASN A 79 10.03 -6.07 -0.61
C ASN A 79 9.89 -5.84 0.90
N GLU A 80 10.96 -6.03 1.68
CA GLU A 80 10.94 -5.77 3.13
C GLU A 80 10.92 -4.28 3.44
N LYS A 81 11.73 -3.48 2.73
CA LYS A 81 11.69 -2.01 2.82
C LYS A 81 10.31 -1.47 2.47
N TRP A 82 9.69 -1.99 1.41
CA TRP A 82 8.30 -1.67 1.03
C TRP A 82 7.29 -2.04 2.09
N GLN A 83 7.38 -3.25 2.66
CA GLN A 83 6.50 -3.66 3.74
C GLN A 83 6.63 -2.72 4.95
N ALA A 84 7.86 -2.36 5.34
CA ALA A 84 8.11 -1.43 6.44
C ALA A 84 7.55 -0.02 6.15
N ALA A 85 7.80 0.53 4.95
CA ALA A 85 7.31 1.86 4.58
C ALA A 85 5.77 1.93 4.58
N VAL A 86 5.12 0.89 4.05
CA VAL A 86 3.66 0.77 4.07
C VAL A 86 3.11 0.67 5.50
N GLN A 87 3.80 -0.04 6.40
CA GLN A 87 3.40 -0.12 7.80
C GLN A 87 3.46 1.25 8.50
N VAL A 88 4.51 2.03 8.25
CA VAL A 88 4.62 3.40 8.77
C VAL A 88 3.50 4.29 8.23
N TYR A 89 3.25 4.23 6.91
CA TYR A 89 2.16 4.97 6.27
C TYR A 89 0.78 4.64 6.87
N LEU A 90 0.45 3.34 7.00
CA LEU A 90 -0.82 2.88 7.55
C LEU A 90 -0.95 3.21 9.05
N GLY A 91 0.13 3.06 9.82
CA GLY A 91 0.16 3.45 11.23
C GLY A 91 -0.10 4.95 11.42
N CYS A 92 0.47 5.78 10.54
CA CYS A 92 0.22 7.22 10.52
C CYS A 92 -1.24 7.53 10.14
N GLN A 93 -1.79 6.85 9.12
CA GLN A 93 -3.17 7.01 8.70
C GLN A 93 -4.17 6.64 9.81
N VAL A 94 -3.95 5.50 10.48
CA VAL A 94 -4.77 5.05 11.62
C VAL A 94 -4.71 6.06 12.78
N ASN A 95 -3.54 6.63 13.05
CA ASN A 95 -3.40 7.66 14.08
C ASN A 95 -4.17 8.93 13.72
N CYS A 96 -4.06 9.42 12.49
CA CYS A 96 -4.78 10.61 12.03
C CYS A 96 -6.31 10.41 12.07
N MET A 97 -6.83 9.28 11.59
CA MET A 97 -8.28 9.07 11.48
C MET A 97 -9.01 9.04 12.83
N ILE A 98 -8.32 8.74 13.93
CA ILE A 98 -8.88 8.80 15.30
C ILE A 98 -9.37 10.23 15.60
N ASN A 99 -8.62 11.26 15.19
CA ASN A 99 -8.97 12.67 15.40
C ASN A 99 -10.27 13.07 14.69
N TYR A 100 -10.68 12.29 13.68
CA TYR A 100 -11.90 12.52 12.89
C TYR A 100 -13.04 11.58 13.31
N GLY A 101 -12.90 10.90 14.45
CA GLY A 101 -13.94 10.06 15.05
C GLY A 101 -14.04 8.64 14.46
N PHE A 102 -13.11 8.24 13.60
CA PHE A 102 -13.10 6.87 13.09
C PHE A 102 -12.46 5.92 14.10
N ARG A 103 -12.92 4.66 14.10
CA ARG A 103 -12.38 3.62 14.98
C ARG A 103 -10.98 3.22 14.52
N PRO A 104 -10.01 3.01 15.43
CA PRO A 104 -8.69 2.53 15.07
C PRO A 104 -8.72 1.00 14.93
N ASP A 105 -9.56 0.47 14.04
CA ASP A 105 -9.65 -0.94 13.73
C ASP A 105 -9.93 -1.15 12.24
N GLU A 106 -9.98 -2.41 11.80
CA GLU A 106 -10.18 -2.77 10.40
C GLU A 106 -11.48 -2.18 9.83
N GLN A 107 -12.56 -2.22 10.60
CA GLN A 107 -13.86 -1.68 10.18
C GLN A 107 -13.80 -0.15 10.04
N GLY A 108 -13.16 0.54 10.99
CA GLY A 108 -12.96 1.98 10.92
C GLY A 108 -12.09 2.38 9.73
N LEU A 109 -11.00 1.64 9.47
CA LEU A 109 -10.10 1.91 8.34
C LEU A 109 -10.81 1.69 7.00
N GLN A 110 -11.60 0.63 6.88
CA GLN A 110 -12.41 0.37 5.69
C GLN A 110 -13.40 1.52 5.45
N ASN A 111 -14.15 1.90 6.48
CA ASN A 111 -15.13 2.98 6.37
C ASN A 111 -14.46 4.33 6.00
N PHE A 112 -13.37 4.68 6.69
CA PHE A 112 -12.56 5.85 6.35
C PHE A 112 -12.15 5.81 4.88
N THR A 113 -11.60 4.68 4.41
CA THR A 113 -11.09 4.53 3.05
C THR A 113 -12.19 4.70 2.01
N GLU A 114 -13.37 4.10 2.24
CA GLU A 114 -14.53 4.23 1.36
C GLU A 114 -15.02 5.68 1.25
N GLN A 115 -15.16 6.38 2.39
CA GLN A 115 -15.61 7.77 2.40
C GLN A 115 -14.58 8.71 1.77
N PHE A 116 -13.30 8.56 2.12
CA PHE A 116 -12.21 9.36 1.58
C PHE A 116 -12.08 9.17 0.05
N GLN A 117 -12.15 7.92 -0.43
CA GLN A 117 -12.09 7.63 -1.87
C GLN A 117 -13.30 8.21 -2.61
N ARG A 118 -14.51 8.15 -2.03
CA ARG A 118 -15.71 8.77 -2.62
C ARG A 118 -15.53 10.28 -2.78
N LEU A 119 -15.01 10.97 -1.77
CA LEU A 119 -14.73 12.40 -1.85
C LEU A 119 -13.65 12.72 -2.88
N ARG A 120 -12.57 11.92 -2.95
CA ARG A 120 -11.52 12.05 -3.95
C ARG A 120 -12.05 11.89 -5.40
N GLN A 121 -13.08 11.08 -5.61
CA GLN A 121 -13.70 10.88 -6.93
C GLN A 121 -14.79 11.91 -7.25
N SER A 122 -15.17 12.78 -6.31
CA SER A 122 -16.19 13.80 -6.54
C SER A 122 -15.69 14.90 -7.49
N GLN A 123 -16.59 15.42 -8.34
CA GLN A 123 -16.24 16.49 -9.28
C GLN A 123 -15.88 17.79 -8.53
N GLY A 124 -14.84 18.50 -9.00
CA GLY A 124 -14.32 19.73 -8.40
C GLY A 124 -13.36 19.46 -7.24
N ALA A 125 -13.91 19.02 -6.11
CA ALA A 125 -13.18 18.79 -4.86
C ALA A 125 -12.18 17.63 -4.90
N GLY A 126 -12.38 16.66 -5.79
CA GLY A 126 -11.49 15.51 -5.92
C GLY A 126 -10.06 15.84 -6.37
N SER A 127 -9.86 17.00 -6.99
CA SER A 127 -8.56 17.43 -7.51
C SER A 127 -7.56 17.82 -6.41
N SER A 128 -8.00 18.57 -5.39
CA SER A 128 -7.17 18.95 -4.22
C SER A 128 -6.77 17.70 -3.43
N LEU A 129 -7.73 16.83 -3.12
CA LEU A 129 -7.47 15.57 -2.42
C LEU A 129 -6.55 14.65 -3.21
N SER A 130 -6.71 14.55 -4.54
CA SER A 130 -5.81 13.75 -5.38
C SER A 130 -4.39 14.33 -5.40
N ALA A 131 -4.24 15.65 -5.38
CA ALA A 131 -2.94 16.29 -5.25
C ALA A 131 -2.31 16.01 -3.87
N ALA A 132 -3.06 16.15 -2.79
CA ALA A 132 -2.57 15.87 -1.43
C ALA A 132 -2.15 14.40 -1.25
N VAL A 133 -2.91 13.45 -1.81
CA VAL A 133 -2.52 12.03 -1.82
C VAL A 133 -1.21 11.84 -2.58
N ARG A 134 -1.05 12.44 -3.77
CA ARG A 134 0.20 12.35 -4.53
C ARG A 134 1.39 12.91 -3.75
N GLU A 135 1.21 14.03 -3.06
CA GLU A 135 2.25 14.64 -2.22
C GLU A 135 2.63 13.75 -1.04
N THR A 136 1.63 13.11 -0.42
CA THR A 136 1.85 12.15 0.67
C THR A 136 2.70 10.97 0.21
N TRP A 137 2.42 10.47 -1.00
CA TRP A 137 3.20 9.40 -1.60
C TRP A 137 4.59 9.84 -2.05
N HIS A 138 4.72 11.06 -2.58
CA HIS A 138 6.01 11.65 -2.89
C HIS A 138 6.90 11.65 -1.64
N THR A 139 6.38 12.15 -0.53
CA THR A 139 7.08 12.18 0.76
C THR A 139 7.44 10.79 1.25
N LEU A 140 6.50 9.83 1.21
CA LEU A 140 6.78 8.45 1.61
C LEU A 140 7.94 7.85 0.82
N LEU A 141 7.94 8.03 -0.51
CA LEU A 141 8.94 7.47 -1.40
C LEU A 141 10.29 8.18 -1.28
N GLN A 142 10.28 9.50 -1.12
CA GLN A 142 11.48 10.28 -0.89
C GLN A 142 12.15 9.89 0.43
N GLU A 143 11.39 9.80 1.52
CA GLU A 143 11.93 9.53 2.85
C GLU A 143 12.37 8.06 3.03
N ALA A 144 11.64 7.09 2.47
CA ALA A 144 11.96 5.66 2.65
C ALA A 144 12.89 5.06 1.57
N PHE A 145 12.87 5.60 0.35
CA PHE A 145 13.59 5.03 -0.80
C PHE A 145 14.56 5.98 -1.49
N ASP A 146 14.62 7.24 -1.06
CA ASP A 146 15.43 8.28 -1.71
C ASP A 146 15.06 8.48 -3.19
N VAL A 147 13.76 8.43 -3.49
CA VAL A 147 13.23 8.62 -4.84
C VAL A 147 12.43 9.92 -4.91
N ASP A 148 13.00 10.91 -5.60
CA ASP A 148 12.31 12.16 -5.92
C ASP A 148 11.31 11.92 -7.05
N THR A 149 10.03 11.81 -6.69
CA THR A 149 8.96 11.62 -7.68
C THR A 149 8.56 12.90 -8.40
N ALA A 150 8.96 14.08 -7.94
CA ALA A 150 8.60 15.35 -8.57
C ALA A 150 9.35 15.54 -9.91
N GLN A 151 10.50 14.88 -10.07
CA GLN A 151 11.32 14.94 -11.27
C GLN A 151 11.04 13.80 -12.27
N LEU A 152 10.10 12.91 -11.97
CA LEU A 152 9.85 11.76 -12.83
C LEU A 152 9.05 12.14 -14.07
N PRO A 153 9.39 11.60 -15.25
CA PRO A 153 8.59 11.78 -16.44
C PRO A 153 7.23 11.13 -16.26
N SER A 154 6.14 11.80 -16.63
CA SER A 154 4.80 11.22 -16.55
C SER A 154 4.62 10.10 -17.57
N PHE A 155 4.07 8.97 -17.15
CA PHE A 155 3.55 7.98 -18.09
C PHE A 155 2.26 8.46 -18.76
N THR A 156 2.05 8.09 -20.01
CA THR A 156 0.71 8.07 -20.60
C THR A 156 -0.12 6.92 -20.02
N VAL A 157 -1.44 6.98 -20.19
CA VAL A 157 -2.33 5.90 -19.77
C VAL A 157 -1.98 4.59 -20.51
N GLU A 158 -1.61 4.68 -21.79
CA GLU A 158 -1.22 3.54 -22.62
C GLU A 158 0.05 2.88 -22.08
N GLN A 159 1.07 3.67 -21.71
CA GLN A 159 2.28 3.15 -21.08
C GLN A 159 1.97 2.43 -19.77
N ALA A 160 1.10 3.01 -18.92
CA ALA A 160 0.68 2.36 -17.68
C ALA A 160 -0.06 1.03 -17.94
N ARG A 161 -0.93 0.97 -18.95
CA ARG A 161 -1.62 -0.26 -19.37
C ARG A 161 -0.67 -1.31 -19.91
N ASP A 162 0.33 -0.92 -20.70
CA ASP A 162 1.31 -1.84 -21.25
C ASP A 162 2.23 -2.42 -20.17
N ILE A 163 2.70 -1.60 -19.23
CA ILE A 163 3.48 -2.05 -18.07
C ILE A 163 2.66 -3.01 -17.22
N THR A 164 1.43 -2.66 -16.86
CA THR A 164 0.58 -3.55 -16.03
C THR A 164 0.22 -4.86 -16.75
N ARG A 165 0.05 -4.83 -18.07
CA ARG A 165 -0.12 -6.04 -18.89
C ARG A 165 1.13 -6.92 -18.87
N ALA A 166 2.32 -6.33 -19.04
CA ALA A 166 3.59 -7.04 -19.01
C ALA A 166 3.86 -7.68 -17.64
N ILE A 167 3.60 -6.94 -16.55
CA ILE A 167 3.61 -7.49 -15.18
C ILE A 167 2.64 -8.67 -15.09
N GLY A 168 1.40 -8.50 -15.57
CA GLY A 168 0.39 -9.56 -15.49
C GLY A 168 0.79 -10.84 -16.21
N GLN A 169 1.32 -10.73 -17.43
CA GLN A 169 1.81 -11.87 -18.21
C GLN A 169 2.94 -12.64 -17.49
N LYS A 170 3.89 -11.92 -16.89
CA LYS A 170 4.99 -12.54 -16.13
C LYS A 170 4.48 -13.21 -14.85
N LEU A 171 3.58 -12.56 -14.12
CA LEU A 171 2.98 -13.08 -12.90
C LEU A 171 2.11 -14.32 -13.12
N GLN A 172 1.47 -14.42 -14.29
CA GLN A 172 0.65 -15.59 -14.66
C GLN A 172 1.46 -16.74 -15.28
N SER A 173 2.79 -16.60 -15.41
CA SER A 173 3.63 -17.64 -15.99
C SER A 173 3.82 -18.83 -15.06
N ASP A 174 4.00 -20.03 -15.65
CA ASP A 174 4.28 -21.25 -14.89
C ASP A 174 5.55 -21.12 -14.03
N ALA A 175 6.56 -20.41 -14.53
CA ALA A 175 7.78 -20.14 -13.79
C ALA A 175 7.51 -19.34 -12.50
N CYS A 176 6.63 -18.33 -12.56
CA CYS A 176 6.21 -17.57 -11.37
C CYS A 176 5.43 -18.46 -10.40
N HIS A 177 4.46 -19.23 -10.89
CA HIS A 177 3.66 -20.14 -10.07
C HIS A 177 4.53 -21.17 -9.33
N GLN A 178 5.50 -21.78 -10.02
CA GLN A 178 6.46 -22.71 -9.41
C GLN A 178 7.39 -22.04 -8.40
N ALA A 179 7.75 -20.77 -8.61
CA ALA A 179 8.53 -20.01 -7.64
C ALA A 179 7.72 -19.71 -6.36
N ILE A 180 6.43 -19.39 -6.50
CA ILE A 180 5.52 -19.18 -5.36
C ILE A 180 5.33 -20.49 -4.59
N ASP A 181 5.09 -21.60 -5.27
CA ASP A 181 4.89 -22.90 -4.60
C ASP A 181 6.10 -23.27 -3.75
N ARG A 182 7.31 -23.10 -4.29
CA ARG A 182 8.56 -23.34 -3.55
C ARG A 182 8.69 -22.41 -2.35
N ALA A 183 8.50 -21.11 -2.56
CA ALA A 183 8.61 -20.11 -1.49
C ALA A 183 7.62 -20.36 -0.34
N VAL A 184 6.43 -20.91 -0.64
CA VAL A 184 5.41 -21.24 0.36
C VAL A 184 5.63 -22.61 0.99
N ALA A 185 6.16 -23.58 0.24
CA ALA A 185 6.48 -24.92 0.76
C ALA A 185 7.57 -24.90 1.83
N ASP A 186 8.49 -23.94 1.75
CA ASP A 186 9.57 -23.75 2.73
C ASP A 186 9.08 -23.13 4.06
N LEU A 187 7.82 -22.68 4.12
CA LEU A 187 7.24 -22.11 5.34
C LEU A 187 6.81 -23.20 6.32
N SER A 188 6.96 -22.91 7.62
CA SER A 188 6.49 -23.80 8.69
C SER A 188 4.97 -24.04 8.60
N SER A 189 4.50 -25.18 9.14
CA SER A 189 3.06 -25.44 9.26
C SER A 189 2.33 -24.42 10.15
N SER A 190 3.07 -23.72 11.03
CA SER A 190 2.58 -22.61 11.86
C SER A 190 2.71 -21.23 11.20
N ALA A 191 3.08 -21.15 9.92
CA ALA A 191 3.26 -19.88 9.23
C ALA A 191 1.96 -19.09 9.13
N THR A 192 2.06 -17.81 9.45
CA THR A 192 0.94 -16.87 9.41
C THR A 192 0.67 -16.39 7.98
N ASP A 193 -0.49 -15.76 7.75
CA ASP A 193 -0.78 -15.06 6.49
C ASP A 193 0.28 -14.00 6.17
N GLN A 194 0.88 -13.38 7.19
CA GLN A 194 1.94 -12.40 7.02
C GLN A 194 3.24 -13.05 6.51
N ASP A 195 3.59 -14.24 6.99
CA ASP A 195 4.75 -14.98 6.51
C ASP A 195 4.57 -15.41 5.04
N ARG A 196 3.37 -15.88 4.70
CA ARG A 196 2.98 -16.22 3.32
C ARG A 196 3.02 -15.01 2.40
N GLN A 197 2.52 -13.87 2.86
CA GLN A 197 2.57 -12.62 2.11
C GLN A 197 4.01 -12.16 1.89
N ARG A 198 4.88 -12.27 2.90
CA ARG A 198 6.30 -11.93 2.75
C ARG A 198 6.98 -12.82 1.71
N ALA A 199 6.75 -14.13 1.76
CA ALA A 199 7.29 -15.08 0.79
C ALA A 199 6.79 -14.77 -0.64
N LEU A 200 5.50 -14.50 -0.79
CA LEU A 200 4.89 -14.12 -2.07
C LEU A 200 5.53 -12.84 -2.65
N LEU A 201 5.69 -11.80 -1.82
CA LEU A 201 6.32 -10.54 -2.25
C LEU A 201 7.79 -10.73 -2.62
N GLY A 202 8.51 -11.64 -1.96
CA GLY A 202 9.87 -12.03 -2.31
C GLY A 202 9.98 -12.59 -3.73
N VAL A 203 8.92 -13.21 -4.27
CA VAL A 203 8.86 -13.69 -5.65
C VAL A 203 8.36 -12.61 -6.62
N ILE A 204 7.35 -11.85 -6.24
CA ILE A 204 6.71 -10.85 -7.11
C ILE A 204 7.63 -9.65 -7.38
N THR A 205 8.33 -9.14 -6.36
CA THR A 205 9.11 -7.91 -6.50
C THR A 205 10.22 -8.03 -7.55
N PRO A 206 11.05 -9.10 -7.59
CA PRO A 206 12.04 -9.29 -8.64
C PRO A 206 11.44 -9.30 -10.06
N ILE A 207 10.28 -9.93 -10.26
CA ILE A 207 9.58 -9.95 -11.54
C ILE A 207 9.16 -8.53 -11.95
N GLN A 208 8.64 -7.74 -11.01
CA GLN A 208 8.27 -6.36 -11.29
C GLN A 208 9.49 -5.47 -11.58
N MET A 209 10.64 -5.73 -10.95
CA MET A 209 11.92 -5.07 -11.26
C MET A 209 12.43 -5.43 -12.66
N GLU A 210 12.30 -6.70 -13.07
CA GLU A 210 12.63 -7.14 -14.43
C GLU A 210 11.77 -6.41 -15.47
N VAL A 211 10.45 -6.35 -15.23
CA VAL A 211 9.55 -5.59 -16.12
C VAL A 211 9.91 -4.11 -16.11
N ALA A 212 10.11 -3.47 -14.95
CA ALA A 212 10.53 -2.06 -14.88
C ALA A 212 11.78 -1.79 -15.74
N SER A 213 12.77 -2.68 -15.68
CA SER A 213 14.01 -2.57 -16.45
C SER A 213 13.75 -2.61 -17.96
N SER A 214 12.78 -3.40 -18.43
CA SER A 214 12.37 -3.42 -19.85
C SER A 214 11.74 -2.10 -20.35
N PHE A 215 11.35 -1.22 -19.43
CA PHE A 215 10.86 0.15 -19.70
C PHE A 215 11.90 1.23 -19.34
N GLY A 216 13.18 0.86 -19.18
CA GLY A 216 14.27 1.79 -18.86
C GLY A 216 14.32 2.23 -17.39
N LEU A 217 13.61 1.53 -16.50
CA LEU A 217 13.59 1.80 -15.06
C LEU A 217 14.35 0.69 -14.31
N GLU A 218 15.66 0.89 -14.15
CA GLU A 218 16.57 -0.15 -13.65
C GLU A 218 16.64 -0.24 -12.11
N GLY A 219 16.83 -1.47 -11.63
CA GLY A 219 17.12 -1.76 -10.23
C GLY A 219 15.99 -1.40 -9.25
N GLU A 220 16.35 -1.26 -7.98
CA GLU A 220 15.38 -0.95 -6.92
C GLU A 220 14.74 0.43 -7.14
N GLN A 221 15.55 1.45 -7.42
CA GLN A 221 15.02 2.79 -7.66
C GLN A 221 14.10 2.82 -8.89
N GLY A 222 14.46 2.14 -9.98
CA GLY A 222 13.61 2.02 -11.16
C GLY A 222 12.26 1.39 -10.84
N TYR A 223 12.25 0.32 -10.06
CA TYR A 223 11.02 -0.29 -9.57
C TYR A 223 10.18 0.67 -8.72
N VAL A 224 10.78 1.39 -7.76
CA VAL A 224 10.06 2.38 -6.94
C VAL A 224 9.48 3.50 -7.81
N LYS A 225 10.25 4.01 -8.77
CA LYS A 225 9.80 5.00 -9.76
C LYS A 225 8.64 4.48 -10.59
N MET A 226 8.71 3.23 -11.06
CA MET A 226 7.60 2.58 -11.78
C MET A 226 6.32 2.54 -10.92
N GLN A 227 6.43 2.16 -9.63
CA GLN A 227 5.28 2.14 -8.72
C GLN A 227 4.67 3.54 -8.54
N ALA A 228 5.51 4.58 -8.42
CA ALA A 228 5.07 5.97 -8.32
C ALA A 228 4.33 6.43 -9.59
N LEU A 229 4.87 6.10 -10.76
CA LEU A 229 4.28 6.49 -12.05
C LEU A 229 2.96 5.77 -12.33
N LEU A 230 2.88 4.47 -12.02
CA LEU A 230 1.63 3.70 -12.14
C LEU A 230 0.53 4.20 -11.20
N MET A 231 0.90 4.81 -10.07
CA MET A 231 -0.08 5.32 -9.11
C MET A 231 -0.89 6.49 -9.66
N VAL A 232 -0.33 7.31 -10.55
CA VAL A 232 -1.06 8.39 -11.23
C VAL A 232 -2.23 7.84 -12.06
N HIS A 233 -2.11 6.60 -12.54
CA HIS A 233 -3.07 5.92 -13.39
C HIS A 233 -3.90 4.87 -12.65
N SER A 234 -3.91 4.88 -11.31
CA SER A 234 -4.58 3.84 -10.51
C SER A 234 -6.10 3.81 -10.68
N ASP A 235 -6.68 4.91 -11.15
CA ASP A 235 -8.13 5.03 -11.38
C ASP A 235 -8.54 4.54 -12.77
N ASP A 236 -7.59 4.21 -13.66
CA ASP A 236 -7.87 3.60 -14.97
C ASP A 236 -8.38 2.16 -14.81
N SER A 237 -9.51 1.84 -15.44
CA SER A 237 -10.17 0.54 -15.32
C SER A 237 -9.33 -0.61 -15.88
N THR A 238 -8.57 -0.38 -16.95
CA THR A 238 -7.71 -1.41 -17.55
C THR A 238 -6.51 -1.70 -16.66
N VAL A 239 -5.88 -0.66 -16.12
CA VAL A 239 -4.81 -0.79 -15.12
C VAL A 239 -5.31 -1.59 -13.92
N GLN A 240 -6.49 -1.26 -13.38
CA GLN A 240 -7.09 -1.99 -12.25
C GLN A 240 -7.38 -3.46 -12.60
N TYR A 241 -7.98 -3.73 -13.76
CA TYR A 241 -8.29 -5.08 -14.20
C TYR A 241 -7.02 -5.94 -14.36
N ASN A 242 -6.03 -5.44 -15.11
CA ASN A 242 -4.76 -6.14 -15.32
C ASN A 242 -4.06 -6.43 -13.99
N THR A 243 -4.11 -5.45 -13.08
CA THR A 243 -3.61 -5.61 -11.72
C THR A 243 -4.28 -6.77 -11.03
N MET A 244 -5.60 -6.72 -10.85
CA MET A 244 -6.35 -7.67 -10.03
C MET A 244 -6.30 -9.08 -10.62
N ALA A 245 -6.43 -9.21 -11.94
CA ALA A 245 -6.39 -10.48 -12.65
C ALA A 245 -5.02 -11.19 -12.52
N ALA A 246 -3.93 -10.42 -12.38
CA ALA A 246 -2.58 -10.97 -12.28
C ALA A 246 -2.21 -11.51 -10.89
N THR A 247 -2.92 -11.10 -9.86
CA THR A 247 -2.41 -11.07 -8.49
C THR A 247 -3.35 -11.78 -7.52
N MET A 248 -4.67 -11.64 -7.68
CA MET A 248 -5.66 -12.37 -6.88
C MET A 248 -5.41 -13.89 -6.91
N PRO A 249 -5.14 -14.51 -8.09
CA PRO A 249 -4.82 -15.94 -8.14
C PRO A 249 -3.56 -16.30 -7.36
N LEU A 250 -2.57 -15.38 -7.28
CA LEU A 250 -1.32 -15.63 -6.58
C LEU A 250 -1.49 -15.63 -5.07
N PHE A 251 -2.32 -14.73 -4.53
CA PHE A 251 -2.67 -14.75 -3.11
C PHE A 251 -3.41 -16.03 -2.72
N THR A 252 -4.40 -16.43 -3.52
CA THR A 252 -5.09 -17.71 -3.34
C THR A 252 -4.11 -18.89 -3.41
N ARG A 253 -3.19 -18.88 -4.37
CA ARG A 253 -2.15 -19.91 -4.52
C ARG A 253 -1.21 -19.98 -3.32
N ALA A 254 -0.88 -18.83 -2.72
CA ALA A 254 -0.07 -18.76 -1.51
C ALA A 254 -0.81 -19.22 -0.24
N GLY A 255 -2.10 -19.58 -0.35
CA GLY A 255 -2.95 -19.94 0.77
C GLY A 255 -3.46 -18.75 1.56
N ILE A 256 -3.38 -17.54 1.01
CA ILE A 256 -3.86 -16.32 1.65
C ILE A 256 -5.31 -16.11 1.24
N ASN A 257 -6.21 -16.17 2.22
CA ASN A 257 -7.63 -15.97 1.95
C ASN A 257 -7.90 -14.46 1.77
N VAL A 258 -8.38 -14.08 0.58
CA VAL A 258 -8.65 -12.66 0.22
C VAL A 258 -10.15 -12.34 0.28
N GLY A 259 -10.99 -13.31 0.65
CA GLY A 259 -12.44 -13.25 0.40
C GLY A 259 -13.37 -13.52 1.58
N GLY A 260 -12.87 -13.66 2.81
CA GLY A 260 -13.72 -13.84 4.01
C GLY A 260 -14.54 -15.14 4.06
N ALA A 261 -14.61 -15.93 3.00
CA ALA A 261 -15.20 -17.25 3.01
C ALA A 261 -14.29 -18.19 3.80
N PRO A 262 -14.74 -18.82 4.90
CA PRO A 262 -13.95 -19.80 5.62
C PRO A 262 -13.61 -20.95 4.66
N THR A 263 -12.32 -21.29 4.58
CA THR A 263 -11.88 -22.52 3.93
C THR A 263 -12.42 -23.69 4.75
N ALA A 264 -13.22 -24.53 4.10
CA ALA A 264 -13.78 -25.75 4.69
C ALA A 264 -12.70 -26.78 5.03
#